data_AF-A0A7K1UCV4-F1
#
_entry.id   AF-A0A7K1UCV4-F1
#
_cell.length_a   1.000
_cell.length_b   1.000
_cell.length_c   1.000
_cell.angle_alpha   90.00
_cell.angle_beta   90.00
_cell.angle_gamma   90.00
#
_symmetry.space_group_name_H-M   'P 1'
#
loop_
_entity.id
_entity.type
_entity.pdbx_description
1 polymer ?
#
loop_
_entity_poly.entity_id
_entity_poly.type
_entity_poly.pdbx_seq_one_letter_code
_entity_poly.pdbx_strand_id
1 'polypeptide(L)'
;MADYFKQIIEDINEDETSLKYQIGRFPNDLIKISTNQTPFFAYDYLNFDIEDYSFHHPEFLHEDYRAYFSKVKKMAKLSLNELIDNHKRTEHFHINPPNKVMTELLGKIFNKPRLQPDELPFVGQFHLNTPNDGSKKAPRIHFFVGPLAVFYILLYDPFHQIYPVKTAG
;
A
#
# COMPACT_ATOMS: atom_id res chain seq x y z
N MET A 1 -8.80 10.93 21.71
CA MET A 1 -8.69 11.41 20.31
C MET A 1 -8.00 12.78 20.24
N ALA A 2 -8.34 13.73 21.11
CA ALA A 2 -7.69 15.04 21.18
C ALA A 2 -6.18 14.99 21.52
N ASP A 3 -5.75 14.12 22.44
CA ASP A 3 -4.34 14.04 22.84
C ASP A 3 -3.41 13.49 21.76
N TYR A 4 -3.89 12.60 20.90
CA TYR A 4 -3.08 11.99 19.83
C TYR A 4 -2.78 12.98 18.70
N PHE A 5 -3.76 13.79 18.30
CA PHE A 5 -3.53 14.89 17.33
C PHE A 5 -2.63 15.97 17.91
N LYS A 6 -2.76 16.22 19.22
CA LYS A 6 -1.89 17.17 19.92
C LYS A 6 -0.44 16.70 19.91
N GLN A 7 -0.21 15.41 20.15
CA GLN A 7 1.12 14.81 20.09
C GLN A 7 1.72 14.82 18.68
N ILE A 8 0.92 14.55 17.64
CA ILE A 8 1.36 14.72 16.24
C ILE A 8 1.76 16.18 15.95
N ILE A 9 0.97 17.16 16.43
CA ILE A 9 1.26 18.58 16.21
C ILE A 9 2.50 19.03 17.00
N GLU A 10 2.68 18.53 18.22
CA GLU A 10 3.88 18.78 19.02
C GLU A 10 5.12 18.17 18.33
N ASP A 11 5.03 16.92 17.85
CA ASP A 11 6.09 16.23 17.08
C ASP A 11 6.41 16.88 15.72
N ILE A 12 5.48 17.65 15.12
CA ILE A 12 5.71 18.43 13.89
C ILE A 12 6.44 19.74 14.18
N ASN A 13 6.24 20.30 15.37
CA ASN A 13 6.73 21.63 15.72
C ASN A 13 8.10 21.61 16.42
N GLU A 14 8.46 20.53 17.10
CA GLU A 14 9.71 20.47 17.88
C GLU A 14 10.94 20.06 17.07
N ASP A 15 10.76 19.30 16.00
CA ASP A 15 11.82 18.90 15.07
C ASP A 15 11.34 19.21 13.65
N GLU A 16 12.23 19.44 12.69
CA GLU A 16 11.89 19.44 11.25
C GLU A 16 11.52 18.01 10.78
N THR A 17 10.69 17.32 11.55
CA THR A 17 10.42 15.90 11.50
C THR A 17 9.47 15.62 10.36
N SER A 18 10.01 14.92 9.37
CA SER A 18 9.23 14.34 8.29
C SER A 18 8.03 13.55 8.83
N LEU A 19 6.84 13.88 8.31
CA LEU A 19 5.58 13.16 8.54
C LEU A 19 5.57 11.76 7.91
N LYS A 20 6.62 11.41 7.15
CA LYS A 20 6.74 10.13 6.49
C LYS A 20 6.80 9.00 7.51
N TYR A 21 6.25 7.86 7.13
CA TYR A 21 6.31 6.65 7.93
C TYR A 21 7.76 6.24 8.23
N GLN A 22 8.03 5.85 9.47
CA GLN A 22 9.33 5.37 9.91
C GLN A 22 9.15 4.07 10.70
N ILE A 23 9.86 3.02 10.29
CA ILE A 23 9.86 1.74 11.01
C ILE A 23 10.47 1.93 12.40
N GLY A 24 9.74 1.50 13.44
CA GLY A 24 10.22 1.53 14.82
C GLY A 24 10.07 2.88 15.52
N ARG A 25 9.56 3.92 14.85
CA ARG A 25 9.21 5.21 15.51
C ARG A 25 8.02 5.05 16.47
N PHE A 26 7.17 4.05 16.23
CA PHE A 26 6.07 3.65 17.11
C PHE A 26 6.21 2.15 17.47
N PRO A 27 7.19 1.78 18.32
CA PRO A 27 7.59 0.39 18.52
C PRO A 27 6.63 -0.41 19.42
N ASN A 28 5.83 0.27 20.26
CA ASN A 28 4.85 -0.39 21.16
C ASN A 28 3.39 -0.16 20.78
N ASP A 29 3.16 0.72 19.81
CA ASP A 29 1.88 0.90 19.15
C ASP A 29 2.13 0.54 17.69
N LEU A 30 2.06 -0.76 17.37
CA LEU A 30 1.55 -1.18 16.06
C LEU A 30 0.24 -0.42 15.91
N ILE A 31 0.31 0.77 15.30
CA ILE A 31 -0.72 1.81 15.37
C ILE A 31 -2.02 1.09 15.20
N LYS A 32 -2.86 1.05 16.25
CA LYS A 32 -4.14 0.36 16.21
C LYS A 32 -4.79 0.84 14.94
N ILE A 33 -4.77 0.01 13.91
CA ILE A 33 -5.17 0.45 12.59
C ILE A 33 -6.62 0.80 12.80
N SER A 34 -6.94 2.10 12.71
CA SER A 34 -8.28 2.53 12.98
C SER A 34 -9.09 2.11 11.79
N THR A 35 -9.63 0.90 11.87
CA THR A 35 -10.26 0.29 10.71
C THR A 35 -11.58 0.96 10.34
N ASN A 36 -12.09 1.84 11.20
CA ASN A 36 -13.25 2.70 10.95
C ASN A 36 -12.89 4.02 10.25
N GLN A 37 -11.62 4.25 9.89
CA GLN A 37 -11.19 5.43 9.13
C GLN A 37 -11.11 5.12 7.64
N THR A 38 -11.42 6.14 6.83
CA THR A 38 -11.17 6.13 5.38
C THR A 38 -9.67 6.27 5.11
N PRO A 39 -9.11 5.56 4.11
CA PRO A 39 -7.69 5.60 3.86
C PRO A 39 -7.23 6.93 3.25
N PHE A 40 -6.02 7.34 3.61
CA PHE A 40 -5.27 8.39 2.93
C PHE A 40 -4.27 7.77 1.99
N PHE A 41 -4.07 8.34 0.80
CA PHE A 41 -3.15 7.80 -0.20
C PHE A 41 -1.91 8.66 -0.25
N ALA A 42 -0.77 8.07 0.08
CA ALA A 42 0.54 8.69 0.08
C ALA A 42 1.41 8.07 -1.01
N TYR A 43 2.26 8.90 -1.64
CA TYR A 43 3.04 8.53 -2.83
C TYR A 43 4.55 8.71 -2.62
N ASP A 44 4.96 8.95 -1.37
CA ASP A 44 6.34 9.23 -0.98
C ASP A 44 7.33 8.11 -1.30
N TYR A 45 6.82 6.89 -1.49
CA TYR A 45 7.60 5.67 -1.71
C TYR A 45 7.25 5.00 -3.05
N LEU A 46 6.69 5.74 -4.00
CA LEU A 46 6.47 5.26 -5.35
C LEU A 46 7.78 4.76 -5.93
N ASN A 47 7.77 3.51 -6.38
CA ASN A 47 8.93 2.91 -7.01
C ASN A 47 8.98 3.24 -8.51
N PHE A 48 10.00 4.00 -8.89
CA PHE A 48 10.34 4.28 -10.28
C PHE A 48 11.56 3.50 -10.77
N ASP A 49 12.25 2.78 -9.88
CA ASP A 49 13.60 2.27 -10.13
C ASP A 49 13.64 0.76 -10.45
N ILE A 50 12.55 0.01 -10.22
CA ILE A 50 12.47 -1.42 -10.55
C ILE A 50 11.57 -1.60 -11.77
N GLU A 51 12.19 -1.79 -12.93
CA GLU A 51 11.50 -1.85 -14.23
C GLU A 51 10.33 -2.83 -14.24
N ASP A 52 10.53 -4.05 -13.71
CA ASP A 52 9.55 -5.15 -13.72
C ASP A 52 8.18 -4.80 -13.10
N TYR A 53 8.15 -3.90 -12.11
CA TYR A 53 6.91 -3.53 -11.40
C TYR A 53 6.92 -2.06 -10.94
N SER A 54 7.19 -1.18 -11.90
CA SER A 54 7.19 0.27 -11.73
C SER A 54 6.02 0.94 -12.44
N PHE A 55 5.64 2.13 -11.97
CA PHE A 55 4.74 3.05 -12.69
C PHE A 55 5.34 3.63 -13.97
N HIS A 56 6.63 3.40 -14.25
CA HIS A 56 7.26 3.66 -15.56
C HIS A 56 7.29 2.42 -16.47
N HIS A 57 6.70 1.30 -16.05
CA HIS A 57 6.64 0.09 -16.87
C HIS A 57 5.91 0.40 -18.20
N PRO A 58 6.39 -0.09 -19.37
CA PRO A 58 5.79 0.23 -20.67
C PRO A 58 4.30 -0.14 -20.83
N GLU A 59 3.83 -1.15 -20.09
CA GLU A 59 2.40 -1.54 -20.03
C GLU A 59 1.54 -0.63 -19.14
N PHE A 60 2.11 0.35 -18.43
CA PHE A 60 1.34 1.33 -17.67
C PHE A 60 0.92 2.49 -18.58
N LEU A 61 -0.30 2.41 -19.10
CA LEU A 61 -0.79 3.31 -20.15
C LEU A 61 -1.60 4.48 -19.58
N HIS A 62 -1.95 5.45 -20.42
CA HIS A 62 -2.74 6.62 -20.00
C HIS A 62 -4.10 6.24 -19.39
N GLU A 63 -4.71 5.19 -19.91
CA GLU A 63 -5.97 4.63 -19.42
C GLU A 63 -5.83 4.08 -18.00
N ASP A 64 -4.66 3.53 -17.67
CA ASP A 64 -4.36 2.99 -16.35
C ASP A 64 -4.27 4.09 -15.29
N TYR A 65 -3.76 5.29 -15.63
CA TYR A 65 -3.82 6.46 -14.73
C TYR A 65 -5.27 6.84 -14.41
N ARG A 66 -6.16 6.84 -15.41
CA ARG A 66 -7.58 7.17 -15.19
C ARG A 66 -8.27 6.11 -14.33
N ALA A 67 -7.98 4.84 -14.59
CA ALA A 67 -8.50 3.72 -13.81
C ALA A 67 -8.02 3.80 -12.35
N TYR A 68 -6.74 4.11 -12.16
CA TYR A 68 -6.09 4.26 -10.88
C TYR A 68 -6.78 5.32 -10.01
N PHE A 69 -6.86 6.57 -10.49
CA PHE A 69 -7.47 7.64 -9.72
C PHE A 69 -8.97 7.44 -9.51
N SER A 70 -9.65 6.77 -10.45
CA SER A 70 -11.05 6.37 -10.26
C SER A 70 -11.22 5.38 -9.12
N LYS A 71 -10.32 4.40 -8.98
CA LYS A 71 -10.32 3.45 -7.87
C LYS A 71 -9.95 4.09 -6.54
N VAL A 72 -8.87 4.87 -6.51
CA VAL A 72 -8.47 5.63 -5.31
C VAL A 72 -9.61 6.50 -4.81
N LYS A 73 -10.31 7.22 -5.70
CA LYS A 73 -11.48 8.05 -5.35
C LYS A 73 -12.64 7.23 -4.76
N LYS A 74 -12.85 6.00 -5.21
CA LYS A 74 -13.87 5.10 -4.65
C LYS A 74 -13.45 4.58 -3.29
N MET A 75 -12.21 4.12 -3.17
CA MET A 75 -11.67 3.55 -1.93
C MET A 75 -11.55 4.59 -0.81
N ALA A 76 -11.19 5.83 -1.13
CA ALA A 76 -11.11 6.94 -0.17
C ALA A 76 -12.45 7.32 0.47
N LYS A 77 -13.57 6.74 0.03
CA LYS A 77 -14.91 6.95 0.61
C LYS A 77 -15.34 5.83 1.54
N LEU A 78 -14.58 4.73 1.58
CA LEU A 78 -14.89 3.55 2.37
C LEU A 78 -13.89 3.49 3.52
N SER A 79 -14.37 3.12 4.71
CA SER A 79 -13.49 2.78 5.82
C SER A 79 -12.66 1.52 5.49
N LEU A 80 -11.55 1.34 6.19
CA LEU A 80 -10.70 0.17 5.98
C LEU A 80 -11.43 -1.16 6.24
N ASN A 81 -12.30 -1.24 7.25
CA ASN A 81 -13.15 -2.42 7.48
C ASN A 81 -14.05 -2.69 6.28
N GLU A 82 -14.71 -1.65 5.76
CA GLU A 82 -15.55 -1.80 4.56
C GLU A 82 -14.74 -2.25 3.34
N LEU A 83 -13.49 -1.80 3.19
CA LEU A 83 -12.60 -2.27 2.11
C LEU A 83 -12.22 -3.75 2.27
N ILE A 84 -11.89 -4.17 3.49
CA ILE A 84 -11.56 -5.56 3.82
C ILE A 84 -12.78 -6.47 3.63
N ASP A 85 -13.96 -6.04 4.08
CA ASP A 85 -15.20 -6.82 4.00
C ASP A 85 -15.71 -6.93 2.55
N ASN A 86 -15.51 -5.89 1.74
CA ASN A 86 -15.91 -5.87 0.33
C ASN A 86 -14.93 -6.57 -0.62
N HIS A 87 -13.85 -7.15 -0.10
CA HIS A 87 -12.79 -7.83 -0.85
C HIS A 87 -13.29 -8.80 -1.94
N LYS A 88 -14.47 -9.42 -1.76
CA LYS A 88 -15.02 -10.42 -2.70
C LYS A 88 -15.84 -9.83 -3.87
N ARG A 89 -16.14 -8.53 -3.90
CA ARG A 89 -17.20 -8.01 -4.79
C ARG A 89 -16.74 -7.15 -5.97
N THR A 90 -15.69 -6.33 -5.87
CA THR A 90 -15.32 -5.44 -7.01
C THR A 90 -13.85 -5.03 -7.09
N GLU A 91 -13.18 -4.78 -5.96
CA GLU A 91 -11.84 -4.15 -5.98
C GLU A 91 -10.68 -5.13 -5.85
N HIS A 92 -10.97 -6.41 -5.54
CA HIS A 92 -9.97 -7.42 -5.18
C HIS A 92 -8.92 -6.83 -4.24
N PHE A 93 -9.41 -6.19 -3.17
CA PHE A 93 -8.59 -5.54 -2.17
C PHE A 93 -8.15 -6.59 -1.16
N HIS A 94 -6.85 -6.85 -1.05
CA HIS A 94 -6.29 -7.83 -0.11
C HIS A 94 -5.31 -7.14 0.83
N ILE A 95 -5.27 -7.59 2.08
CA ILE A 95 -4.17 -7.31 3.02
C ILE A 95 -3.49 -8.64 3.34
N ASN A 96 -2.18 -8.68 3.21
CA ASN A 96 -1.35 -9.86 3.42
C ASN A 96 -0.10 -9.48 4.24
N PRO A 97 0.55 -10.46 4.90
CA PRO A 97 1.93 -10.29 5.33
C PRO A 97 2.87 -10.04 4.12
N PRO A 98 3.92 -9.22 4.28
CA PRO A 98 4.90 -9.03 3.23
C PRO A 98 5.63 -10.34 2.91
N ASN A 99 5.75 -10.64 1.61
CA ASN A 99 6.56 -11.75 1.13
C ASN A 99 8.04 -11.33 1.00
N LYS A 100 8.89 -12.23 0.52
CA LYS A 100 10.33 -11.95 0.35
C LYS A 100 10.62 -10.69 -0.47
N VAL A 101 9.97 -10.52 -1.63
CA VAL A 101 10.17 -9.35 -2.52
C VAL A 101 9.78 -8.07 -1.79
N MET A 102 8.63 -8.06 -1.14
CA MET A 102 8.13 -6.90 -0.41
C MET A 102 9.00 -6.57 0.80
N THR A 103 9.45 -7.57 1.56
CA THR A 103 10.35 -7.39 2.70
C THR A 103 11.70 -6.80 2.25
N GLU A 104 12.26 -7.26 1.14
CA GLU A 104 13.50 -6.72 0.57
C GLU A 104 13.32 -5.26 0.11
N LEU A 105 12.19 -4.94 -0.53
CA LEU A 105 11.86 -3.59 -0.94
C LEU A 105 11.71 -2.65 0.27
N LEU A 106 10.95 -3.06 1.28
CA LEU A 106 10.79 -2.29 2.51
C LEU A 106 12.15 -2.09 3.20
N GLY A 107 13.01 -3.12 3.24
CA GLY A 107 14.37 -2.99 3.74
C GLY A 107 15.18 -1.90 3.03
N LYS A 108 15.09 -1.81 1.70
CA LYS A 108 15.73 -0.73 0.92
C LYS A 108 15.13 0.64 1.24
N ILE A 109 13.79 0.76 1.25
CA ILE A 109 13.07 2.02 1.52
C ILE A 109 13.46 2.60 2.88
N PHE A 110 13.57 1.75 3.91
CA PHE A 110 13.89 2.17 5.26
C PHE A 110 15.38 2.09 5.60
N ASN A 111 16.24 1.85 4.61
CA ASN A 111 17.69 1.69 4.78
C ASN A 111 18.05 0.70 5.90
N LYS A 112 17.32 -0.42 5.98
CA LYS A 112 17.50 -1.49 6.96
C LYS A 112 17.76 -2.82 6.23
N PRO A 113 18.96 -3.42 6.38
CA PRO A 113 19.32 -4.66 5.67
C PRO A 113 18.48 -5.87 6.12
N ARG A 114 17.88 -5.81 7.31
CA ARG A 114 16.96 -6.83 7.82
C ARG A 114 15.90 -6.17 8.70
N LEU A 115 14.64 -6.42 8.36
CA LEU A 115 13.48 -6.04 9.17
C LEU A 115 13.07 -7.24 10.03
N GLN A 116 12.83 -7.02 11.32
CA GLN A 116 12.26 -8.03 12.20
C GLN A 116 10.76 -8.23 11.90
N PRO A 117 10.17 -9.40 12.19
CA PRO A 117 8.76 -9.66 11.88
C PRO A 117 7.77 -8.66 12.50
N ASP A 118 8.08 -8.14 13.69
CA ASP A 118 7.32 -7.13 14.42
C ASP A 118 7.51 -5.71 13.88
N GLU A 119 8.56 -5.47 13.09
CA GLU A 119 8.80 -4.21 12.39
C GLU A 119 8.07 -4.13 11.03
N LEU A 120 7.54 -5.23 10.53
CA LEU A 120 6.96 -5.30 9.19
C LEU A 120 5.54 -4.70 9.18
N PRO A 121 5.28 -3.68 8.33
CA PRO A 121 3.92 -3.19 8.15
C PRO A 121 3.07 -4.24 7.43
N PHE A 122 1.76 -4.14 7.61
CA PHE A 122 0.84 -4.84 6.71
C PHE A 122 1.01 -4.31 5.30
N VAL A 123 0.92 -5.21 4.32
CA VAL A 123 0.94 -4.84 2.92
C VAL A 123 -0.38 -5.23 2.27
N GLY A 124 -0.78 -4.45 1.29
CA GLY A 124 -2.00 -4.70 0.58
C GLY A 124 -1.84 -4.58 -0.92
N GLN A 125 -2.86 -5.04 -1.61
CA GLN A 125 -2.96 -4.92 -3.05
C GLN A 125 -4.42 -4.70 -3.47
N PHE A 126 -4.62 -4.00 -4.57
CA PHE A 126 -5.91 -3.95 -5.26
C PHE A 126 -5.71 -4.09 -6.77
N HIS A 127 -6.71 -4.65 -7.45
CA HIS A 127 -6.69 -4.73 -8.92
C HIS A 127 -6.93 -3.36 -9.53
N LEU A 128 -6.22 -2.99 -10.58
CA LEU A 128 -6.33 -1.68 -11.24
C LEU A 128 -7.51 -1.56 -12.19
N ASN A 129 -7.82 -2.63 -12.90
CA ASN A 129 -8.99 -2.74 -13.76
C ASN A 129 -9.43 -4.22 -13.83
N THR A 130 -10.61 -4.47 -14.37
CA THR A 130 -10.99 -5.82 -14.77
C THR A 130 -10.69 -5.93 -16.26
N PRO A 131 -9.75 -6.79 -16.68
CA PRO A 131 -9.45 -7.00 -18.09
C PRO A 131 -10.73 -7.40 -18.84
N ASN A 132 -11.00 -6.72 -19.95
CA ASN A 132 -12.10 -7.11 -20.84
C ASN A 132 -11.82 -8.45 -21.55
N ASP A 133 -10.55 -8.81 -21.63
CA ASP A 133 -10.06 -10.08 -22.16
C ASP A 133 -9.76 -11.02 -20.99
N GLY A 134 -10.57 -12.08 -20.85
CA GLY A 134 -10.43 -13.07 -19.78
C GLY A 134 -9.11 -13.84 -19.77
N SER A 135 -8.26 -13.66 -20.79
CA SER A 135 -6.90 -14.21 -20.84
C SER A 135 -5.86 -13.35 -20.10
N LYS A 136 -6.11 -12.05 -19.93
CA LYS A 136 -5.18 -11.14 -19.23
C LYS A 136 -5.56 -11.03 -17.76
N LYS A 137 -4.56 -11.04 -16.88
CA LYS A 137 -4.76 -10.78 -15.46
C LYS A 137 -4.83 -9.28 -15.19
N ALA A 138 -5.67 -8.88 -14.25
CA ALA A 138 -5.81 -7.49 -13.82
C ALA A 138 -4.50 -6.98 -13.19
N PRO A 139 -3.84 -5.93 -13.70
CA PRO A 139 -2.68 -5.35 -13.03
C PRO A 139 -2.98 -5.02 -11.57
N ARG A 140 -1.98 -5.11 -10.70
CA ARG A 140 -2.13 -4.86 -9.26
C ARG A 140 -1.38 -3.62 -8.85
N ILE A 141 -1.98 -2.86 -7.95
CA ILE A 141 -1.27 -1.82 -7.21
C ILE A 141 -0.95 -2.38 -5.84
N HIS A 142 0.32 -2.30 -5.44
CA HIS A 142 0.77 -2.69 -4.11
C HIS A 142 1.05 -1.47 -3.24
N PHE A 143 0.77 -1.61 -1.95
CA PHE A 143 0.98 -0.58 -0.95
C PHE A 143 1.31 -1.20 0.40
N PHE A 144 1.88 -0.42 1.31
CA PHE A 144 1.94 -0.78 2.73
C PHE A 144 1.05 0.15 3.55
N VAL A 145 0.55 -0.37 4.67
CA VAL A 145 -0.36 0.36 5.57
C VAL A 145 0.47 0.97 6.70
N GLY A 146 0.47 2.29 6.76
CA GLY A 146 1.03 3.04 7.86
C GLY A 146 -0.02 3.43 8.92
N PRO A 147 0.38 4.31 9.86
CA PRO A 147 -0.51 4.89 10.85
C PRO A 147 -1.76 5.50 10.21
N LEU A 148 -2.88 5.52 10.93
CA LEU A 148 -4.11 6.23 10.52
C LEU A 148 -4.67 5.79 9.16
N ALA A 149 -4.50 4.51 8.83
CA ALA A 149 -4.92 3.94 7.54
C ALA A 149 -4.32 4.67 6.32
N VAL A 150 -3.11 5.23 6.46
CA VAL A 150 -2.36 5.76 5.32
C VAL A 150 -1.87 4.59 4.46
N PHE A 151 -2.29 4.56 3.21
CA PHE A 151 -1.81 3.65 2.19
C PHE A 151 -0.66 4.32 1.43
N TYR A 152 0.54 3.82 1.69
CA TYR A 152 1.73 4.23 0.96
C TYR A 152 1.86 3.39 -0.30
N ILE A 153 1.55 3.99 -1.44
CA ILE A 153 1.58 3.33 -2.74
C ILE A 153 3.02 3.05 -3.14
N LEU A 154 3.29 1.80 -3.54
CA LEU A 154 4.63 1.32 -3.83
C LEU A 154 4.82 0.95 -5.29
N LEU A 155 4.05 -0.02 -5.79
CA LEU A 155 4.36 -0.74 -7.03
C LEU A 155 3.13 -0.89 -7.91
N TYR A 156 3.39 -0.93 -9.22
CA TYR A 156 2.46 -1.40 -10.23
C TYR A 156 2.96 -2.75 -10.74
N ASP A 157 2.19 -3.82 -10.55
CA ASP A 157 2.53 -5.19 -10.93
C ASP A 157 1.58 -5.67 -12.05
N PRO A 158 1.98 -5.52 -13.34
CA PRO A 158 1.15 -5.92 -14.48
C PRO A 158 0.97 -7.45 -14.58
N PHE A 159 1.92 -8.22 -14.05
CA PHE A 159 2.03 -9.66 -14.34
C PHE A 159 1.89 -10.57 -13.11
N HIS A 160 1.57 -10.03 -11.95
CA HIS A 160 1.42 -10.73 -10.67
C HIS A 160 2.72 -11.40 -10.21
N GLN A 161 3.87 -10.79 -10.51
CA GLN A 161 5.18 -11.33 -10.16
C GLN A 161 5.45 -11.26 -8.66
N ILE A 162 4.86 -10.29 -7.96
CA ILE A 162 5.10 -10.11 -6.52
C ILE A 162 4.35 -11.21 -5.76
N TYR A 163 3.04 -11.33 -5.98
CA TYR A 163 2.21 -12.38 -5.36
C TYR A 163 1.61 -13.28 -6.44
N PRO A 164 2.36 -14.27 -6.95
CA PRO A 164 1.87 -15.15 -8.00
C PRO A 164 0.72 -16.01 -7.48
N VAL A 165 -0.39 -16.03 -8.23
CA VAL A 165 -1.48 -16.96 -7.98
C VAL A 165 -0.99 -18.34 -8.44
N LYS A 166 -0.88 -19.30 -7.51
CA LYS A 166 -0.58 -20.70 -7.87
C LYS A 166 -1.64 -21.18 -8.86
N THR A 167 -1.25 -21.39 -10.11
CA THR A 167 -2.05 -22.21 -11.03
C THR A 167 -1.94 -23.64 -10.54
N ALA A 168 -3.07 -24.25 -10.17
CA ALA A 168 -3.14 -25.69 -9.97
C ALA A 168 -2.69 -26.35 -11.28
N GLY A 169 -1.56 -27.04 -11.22
CA GLY A 169 -1.12 -27.94 -12.28
C GLY A 169 -1.81 -29.29 -12.15
#